data_AF-A0A7G1KQ37-F1
#
_entry.id   AF-A0A7G1KQ37-F1
#
_cell.length_a   1.000
_cell.length_b   1.000
_cell.length_c   1.000
_cell.angle_alpha   90.00
_cell.angle_beta   90.00
_cell.angle_gamma   90.00
#
_symmetry.space_group_name_H-M   'P 1'
#
loop_
_entity.id
_entity.type
_entity.pdbx_description
1 polymer ?
#
loop_
_entity_poly.entity_id
_entity_poly.type
_entity_poly.pdbx_seq_one_letter_code
_entity_poly.pdbx_strand_id
1 'polypeptide(L)'
;MRGETSAHETRADGWSATWQLHHGRLRITLVRRVSENEPLLSSPLATAPDLTVLRERHPELSRLWDEVRADFWRPTRTAAASPAARIQQVTLRSRRAGYRMVRQPQPPRLWTLLDADDGMPLHTARTLDQLEQWLDE
;
A
#
# COMPACT_ATOMS: atom_id res chain seq x y z
N MET A 1 -7.38 0.52 -16.72
CA MET A 1 -7.82 -0.48 -15.72
C MET A 1 -6.63 -1.38 -15.42
N ARG A 2 -6.02 -1.26 -14.25
CA ARG A 2 -5.04 -2.23 -13.73
C ARG A 2 -5.47 -2.55 -12.29
N GLY A 3 -6.28 -3.58 -12.14
CA GLY A 3 -6.48 -4.22 -10.85
C GLY A 3 -5.47 -5.34 -10.77
N GLU A 4 -4.28 -5.05 -10.26
CA GLU A 4 -3.31 -6.09 -9.93
C GLU A 4 -3.86 -6.80 -8.68
N THR A 5 -4.75 -7.78 -8.90
CA THR A 5 -5.13 -8.76 -7.88
C THR A 5 -3.91 -9.62 -7.58
N SER A 6 -3.03 -9.08 -6.73
CA SER A 6 -1.89 -9.83 -6.24
C SER A 6 -2.44 -10.87 -5.27
N ALA A 7 -2.31 -12.14 -5.64
CA ALA A 7 -2.60 -13.23 -4.72
C ALA A 7 -1.46 -13.32 -3.71
N HIS A 8 -1.79 -13.15 -2.43
CA HIS A 8 -0.87 -13.32 -1.33
C HIS A 8 -1.00 -14.73 -0.76
N GLU A 9 0.11 -15.33 -0.38
CA GLU A 9 0.13 -16.64 0.26
C GLU A 9 0.87 -16.53 1.60
N THR A 10 0.19 -16.92 2.67
CA THR A 10 0.73 -16.93 4.02
C THR A 10 0.78 -18.36 4.53
N ARG A 11 1.89 -18.74 5.19
CA ARG A 11 2.10 -20.08 5.72
C ARG A 11 2.37 -20.02 7.23
N ALA A 12 1.74 -20.89 8.00
CA ALA A 12 1.93 -21.00 9.46
C ALA A 12 1.55 -22.41 9.93
N ASP A 13 2.28 -22.97 10.91
CA ASP A 13 1.98 -24.28 11.52
C ASP A 13 1.73 -25.43 10.54
N GLY A 14 2.48 -25.44 9.42
CA GLY A 14 2.31 -26.44 8.36
C GLY A 14 1.02 -26.27 7.55
N TRP A 15 0.34 -25.12 7.63
CA TRP A 15 -0.78 -24.71 6.79
C TRP A 15 -0.38 -23.58 5.84
N SER A 16 -1.02 -23.53 4.68
CA SER A 16 -0.90 -22.45 3.70
C SER A 16 -2.28 -21.88 3.39
N ALA A 17 -2.44 -20.57 3.53
CA ALA A 17 -3.62 -19.83 3.12
C ALA A 17 -3.27 -18.88 1.98
N THR A 18 -3.97 -19.02 0.86
CA THR A 18 -3.95 -18.08 -0.25
C THR A 18 -5.12 -17.11 -0.12
N TRP A 19 -4.82 -15.81 -0.16
CA TRP A 19 -5.77 -14.74 0.03
C TRP A 19 -5.52 -13.58 -0.91
N GLN A 20 -6.58 -12.83 -1.22
CA GLN A 20 -6.52 -11.70 -2.14
C GLN A 20 -7.37 -10.55 -1.63
N LEU A 21 -6.99 -9.33 -2.01
CA LEU A 21 -7.80 -8.14 -1.76
C LEU A 21 -8.75 -7.90 -2.93
N HIS A 22 -10.05 -8.06 -2.67
CA HIS A 22 -11.10 -7.86 -3.66
C HIS A 22 -12.08 -6.80 -3.15
N HIS A 23 -12.17 -5.67 -3.87
CA HIS A 23 -12.98 -4.49 -3.48
C HIS A 23 -12.77 -4.01 -2.03
N GLY A 24 -11.54 -4.07 -1.53
CA GLY A 24 -11.20 -3.64 -0.16
C GLY A 24 -11.55 -4.64 0.94
N ARG A 25 -11.94 -5.87 0.59
CA ARG A 25 -12.12 -6.98 1.53
C ARG A 25 -11.10 -8.07 1.30
N LEU A 26 -10.65 -8.68 2.39
CA LEU A 26 -9.71 -9.80 2.37
C LEU A 26 -10.51 -11.09 2.15
N ARG A 27 -10.26 -11.73 1.00
CA ARG A 27 -10.92 -12.97 0.56
C ARG A 27 -9.93 -14.12 0.61
N ILE A 28 -10.25 -15.18 1.35
CA ILE A 28 -9.42 -16.40 1.40
C ILE A 28 -9.92 -17.36 0.32
N THR A 29 -9.08 -17.66 -0.68
CA THR A 29 -9.47 -18.51 -1.82
C THR A 29 -9.06 -19.96 -1.64
N LEU A 30 -7.96 -20.23 -0.93
CA LEU A 30 -7.45 -21.57 -0.73
C LEU A 30 -6.84 -21.70 0.67
N VAL A 31 -7.17 -22.76 1.38
CA VAL A 31 -6.52 -23.15 2.64
C VAL A 31 -6.18 -24.63 2.50
N ARG A 32 -4.91 -24.96 2.60
CA ARG A 32 -4.42 -26.33 2.49
C ARG A 32 -3.32 -26.59 3.49
N ARG A 33 -3.15 -27.84 3.88
CA ARG A 33 -1.94 -28.25 4.60
C ARG A 33 -0.75 -28.17 3.63
N VAL A 34 0.43 -27.88 4.15
CA VAL A 34 1.68 -27.86 3.38
C VAL A 34 2.21 -29.29 3.22
N SER A 35 2.01 -30.12 4.24
CA SER A 35 2.46 -31.52 4.27
C SER A 35 1.51 -32.48 3.55
N GLU A 36 0.23 -32.11 3.41
CA GLU A 36 -0.80 -32.91 2.75
C GLU A 36 -1.31 -32.16 1.53
N ASN A 37 -1.63 -32.89 0.45
CA ASN A 37 -2.12 -32.27 -0.78
C ASN A 37 -3.63 -31.94 -0.72
N GLU A 38 -4.32 -32.30 0.36
CA GLU A 38 -5.76 -32.08 0.49
C GLU A 38 -6.07 -30.65 0.95
N PRO A 39 -6.85 -29.86 0.17
CA PRO A 39 -7.26 -28.53 0.56
C PRO A 39 -8.44 -28.60 1.53
N LEU A 40 -8.29 -28.01 2.71
CA LEU A 40 -9.38 -27.84 3.68
C LEU A 40 -10.45 -26.88 3.16
N LEU A 41 -10.04 -25.87 2.39
CA LEU A 41 -10.94 -24.94 1.71
C LEU A 41 -10.40 -24.63 0.32
N SER A 42 -11.24 -24.75 -0.70
CA SER A 42 -10.97 -24.23 -2.04
C SER A 42 -12.22 -23.54 -2.54
N SER A 43 -12.17 -22.22 -2.73
CA SER A 43 -13.30 -21.41 -3.17
C SER A 43 -12.85 -20.33 -4.16
N PRO A 44 -13.59 -20.09 -5.25
CA PRO A 44 -13.24 -19.04 -6.19
C PRO A 44 -13.41 -17.65 -5.54
N LEU A 45 -12.59 -16.69 -5.96
CA LEU A 45 -12.54 -15.34 -5.38
C LEU A 45 -13.91 -14.64 -5.28
N ALA A 46 -14.81 -14.90 -6.24
CA ALA A 46 -16.16 -14.33 -6.28
C ALA A 46 -17.05 -14.79 -5.10
N THR A 47 -16.82 -15.99 -4.57
CA THR A 47 -17.60 -16.59 -3.48
C THR A 47 -16.77 -16.87 -2.23
N ALA A 48 -15.49 -16.49 -2.26
CA ALA A 48 -14.56 -16.75 -1.19
C ALA A 48 -15.03 -16.10 0.12
N PRO A 49 -15.05 -16.84 1.25
CA PRO A 49 -15.41 -16.26 2.53
C PRO A 49 -14.35 -15.24 2.98
N ASP A 50 -14.80 -14.29 3.79
CA ASP A 50 -13.90 -13.34 4.45
C ASP A 50 -13.19 -14.01 5.64
N LEU A 51 -12.03 -13.50 6.05
CA LEU A 51 -11.22 -14.05 7.16
C LEU A 51 -12.04 -14.25 8.44
N THR A 52 -12.96 -13.33 8.76
CA THR A 52 -13.82 -13.41 9.94
C THR A 52 -14.64 -14.69 9.96
N VAL A 53 -15.24 -15.05 8.82
CA VAL A 53 -16.10 -16.25 8.69
C VAL A 53 -15.29 -17.52 8.86
N LEU A 54 -14.08 -17.57 8.29
CA LEU A 54 -13.21 -18.74 8.44
C LEU A 54 -12.67 -18.90 9.85
N ARG A 55 -12.37 -17.80 10.54
CA ARG A 55 -11.95 -17.83 11.94
C ARG A 55 -13.03 -18.37 12.87
N GLU A 56 -14.30 -18.05 12.60
CA GLU A 56 -15.44 -18.60 13.34
C GLU A 56 -15.65 -20.10 13.09
N ARG A 57 -15.43 -20.54 11.85
CA ARG A 57 -15.58 -21.96 11.45
C ARG A 57 -14.40 -22.83 11.86
N HIS A 58 -13.19 -22.28 11.85
CA HIS A 58 -11.93 -23.00 12.09
C HIS A 58 -11.06 -22.27 13.14
N PRO A 59 -11.48 -22.21 14.41
CA PRO A 59 -10.69 -21.61 15.47
C PRO A 59 -9.35 -22.34 15.72
N GLU A 60 -9.22 -23.61 15.33
CA GLU A 60 -7.98 -24.39 15.41
C GLU A 60 -6.84 -23.83 14.55
N LEU A 61 -7.18 -23.06 13.51
CA LEU A 61 -6.21 -22.39 12.63
C LEU A 61 -5.91 -20.95 13.08
N SER A 62 -6.20 -20.59 14.34
CA SER A 62 -5.98 -19.24 14.89
C SER A 62 -4.60 -18.68 14.56
N ARG A 63 -3.55 -19.51 14.67
CA ARG A 63 -2.18 -19.09 14.39
C ARG A 63 -1.96 -18.69 12.93
N LEU A 64 -2.56 -19.43 11.98
CA LEU A 64 -2.56 -19.07 10.55
C LEU A 64 -3.33 -17.78 10.30
N TRP A 65 -4.46 -17.57 10.98
CA TRP A 65 -5.26 -16.34 10.86
C TRP A 65 -4.54 -15.12 11.40
N ASP A 66 -3.81 -15.26 12.51
CA ASP A 66 -2.97 -14.19 13.06
C ASP A 66 -1.83 -13.82 12.09
N GLU A 67 -1.21 -14.80 11.43
CA GLU A 67 -0.18 -14.54 10.42
C GLU A 67 -0.75 -13.88 9.15
N VAL A 68 -1.92 -14.33 8.65
CA VAL A 68 -2.60 -13.67 7.52
C VAL A 68 -2.95 -12.23 7.88
N ARG A 69 -3.43 -12.01 9.11
CA ARG A 69 -3.72 -10.68 9.64
C ARG A 69 -2.44 -9.85 9.76
N ALA A 70 -1.35 -10.42 10.25
CA ALA A 70 -0.06 -9.74 10.35
C ALA A 70 0.48 -9.36 8.97
N ASP A 71 0.40 -10.24 7.97
CA ASP A 71 0.83 -9.95 6.59
C ASP A 71 -0.08 -8.93 5.90
N PHE A 72 -1.38 -8.93 6.22
CA PHE A 72 -2.31 -7.92 5.76
C PHE A 72 -2.07 -6.53 6.37
N TRP A 73 -1.82 -6.46 7.69
CA TRP A 73 -1.54 -5.20 8.39
C TRP A 73 -0.07 -4.78 8.31
N ARG A 74 0.82 -5.65 7.81
CA ARG A 74 2.17 -5.24 7.46
C ARG A 74 2.00 -4.07 6.50
N PRO A 75 2.55 -2.89 6.83
CA PRO A 75 2.44 -1.74 5.97
C PRO A 75 2.92 -2.21 4.60
N THR A 76 1.99 -2.24 3.64
CA THR A 76 2.32 -2.64 2.28
C THR A 76 3.55 -1.83 1.92
N ARG A 77 4.60 -2.51 1.48
CA ARG A 77 5.89 -1.89 1.13
C ARG A 77 5.77 -1.05 -0.16
N THR A 78 4.60 -0.46 -0.36
CA THR A 78 4.17 0.51 -1.36
C THR A 78 3.68 1.81 -0.68
N ALA A 79 3.80 1.94 0.66
CA ALA A 79 3.67 3.23 1.34
C ALA A 79 4.89 4.15 1.11
N ALA A 80 5.99 3.65 0.52
CA ALA A 80 7.09 4.48 0.03
C ALA A 80 6.73 5.30 -1.23
N ALA A 81 5.55 5.10 -1.83
CA ALA A 81 5.15 5.82 -3.05
C ALA A 81 3.67 6.21 -3.06
N SER A 82 3.05 6.46 -1.91
CA SER A 82 1.81 7.23 -1.93
C SER A 82 2.15 8.66 -2.36
N PRO A 83 1.63 9.18 -3.49
CA PRO A 83 1.96 10.51 -3.96
C PRO A 83 1.64 11.57 -2.89
N ALA A 84 0.59 11.37 -2.09
CA ALA A 84 0.26 12.24 -0.97
C ALA A 84 1.33 12.26 0.14
N ALA A 85 1.89 11.11 0.52
CA ALA A 85 2.95 11.02 1.53
C ALA A 85 4.25 11.67 1.02
N ARG A 86 4.58 11.43 -0.25
CA ARG A 86 5.75 12.05 -0.90
C ARG A 86 5.59 13.57 -0.98
N ILE A 87 4.43 14.07 -1.41
CA ILE A 87 4.12 15.51 -1.42
C ILE A 87 4.25 16.12 -0.02
N GLN A 88 3.73 15.45 1.03
CA GLN A 88 3.84 15.93 2.41
C GLN A 88 5.30 15.99 2.88
N GLN A 89 6.10 14.97 2.56
CA GLN A 89 7.52 14.93 2.92
C GLN A 89 8.31 16.05 2.24
N VAL A 90 8.12 16.25 0.92
CA VAL A 90 8.77 17.35 0.18
C VAL A 90 8.31 18.69 0.72
N THR A 91 7.01 18.88 0.96
CA THR A 91 6.47 20.12 1.52
C THR A 91 7.08 20.43 2.88
N LEU A 92 7.22 19.44 3.75
CA LEU A 92 7.84 19.62 5.07
C LEU A 92 9.32 20.02 4.95
N ARG A 93 10.05 19.41 4.01
CA ARG A 93 11.46 19.75 3.73
C ARG A 93 11.59 21.16 3.18
N SER A 94 10.78 21.53 2.18
CA SER A 94 10.76 22.89 1.63
C SER A 94 10.54 23.92 2.73
N ARG A 95 9.55 23.71 3.63
CA ARG A 95 9.27 24.64 4.72
C ARG A 95 10.43 24.78 5.70
N ARG A 96 11.19 23.71 5.97
CA ARG A 96 12.38 23.77 6.82
C ARG A 96 13.51 24.58 6.19
N ALA A 97 13.60 24.54 4.86
CA ALA A 97 14.57 25.30 4.08
C ALA A 97 14.10 26.74 3.75
N GLY A 98 12.94 27.16 4.24
CA GLY A 98 12.40 28.50 3.96
C GLY A 98 11.69 28.62 2.61
N TYR A 99 11.18 27.51 2.07
CA TYR A 99 10.49 27.48 0.78
C TYR A 99 9.06 26.95 0.90
N ARG A 100 8.17 27.43 0.03
CA ARG A 100 6.79 26.98 -0.10
C ARG A 100 6.56 26.32 -1.46
N MET A 101 6.17 25.06 -1.45
CA MET A 101 5.81 24.34 -2.67
C MET A 101 4.35 24.61 -3.05
N VAL A 102 4.11 25.04 -4.30
CA VAL A 102 2.77 25.22 -4.87
C VAL A 102 2.64 24.42 -6.17
N ARG A 103 1.44 23.89 -6.41
CA ARG A 103 1.12 23.20 -7.66
C ARG A 103 0.30 24.11 -8.55
N GLN A 104 0.76 24.34 -9.78
CA GLN A 104 0.02 25.18 -10.71
C GLN A 104 -1.30 24.53 -11.11
N PRO A 105 -2.41 25.30 -11.13
CA PRO A 105 -3.73 24.76 -11.49
C PRO A 105 -3.86 24.49 -12.99
N GLN A 106 -3.07 25.17 -13.84
CA GLN A 106 -3.15 25.04 -15.29
C GLN A 106 -2.26 23.89 -15.80
N PRO A 107 -2.73 23.11 -16.80
CA PRO A 107 -1.89 22.12 -17.47
C PRO A 107 -0.83 22.81 -18.37
N PRO A 108 0.44 22.32 -18.39
CA PRO A 108 0.94 21.19 -17.64
C PRO A 108 1.05 21.51 -16.14
N ARG A 109 0.61 20.57 -15.28
CA ARG A 109 0.56 20.76 -13.83
C ARG A 109 1.98 20.72 -13.25
N LEU A 110 2.69 21.85 -13.33
CA LEU A 110 4.03 22.03 -12.80
C LEU A 110 4.01 22.26 -11.29
N TRP A 111 5.10 21.86 -10.64
CA TRP A 111 5.40 22.20 -9.26
C TRP A 111 6.34 23.39 -9.24
N THR A 112 6.01 24.43 -8.47
CA THR A 112 6.85 25.61 -8.31
C THR A 112 7.23 25.78 -6.83
N LEU A 113 8.52 25.93 -6.56
CA LEU A 113 9.04 26.37 -5.27
C LEU A 113 9.03 27.89 -5.24
N LEU A 114 8.31 28.43 -4.27
CA LEU A 114 8.30 29.84 -3.94
C LEU A 114 9.20 30.05 -2.73
N ASP A 115 9.88 31.18 -2.69
CA ASP A 115 10.50 31.67 -1.46
C ASP A 115 9.43 31.87 -0.38
N ALA A 116 9.70 31.50 0.89
CA ALA A 116 8.71 31.67 1.96
C ALA A 116 8.63 33.10 2.49
N ASP A 117 9.66 33.92 2.27
CA ASP A 117 9.74 35.33 2.68
C ASP A 117 9.01 36.21 1.66
N ASP A 118 9.40 36.11 0.38
CA ASP A 118 8.90 37.00 -0.69
C ASP A 118 7.83 36.35 -1.58
N GLY A 119 7.65 35.03 -1.53
CA GLY A 119 6.72 34.32 -2.42
C GLY A 119 7.18 34.25 -3.88
N MET A 120 8.43 34.61 -4.18
CA MET A 120 8.97 34.65 -5.54
C MET A 120 9.23 33.23 -6.06
N PRO A 121 8.83 32.89 -7.31
CA PRO A 121 9.13 31.58 -7.88
C PRO A 121 10.63 31.40 -8.13
N LEU A 122 11.26 30.57 -7.30
CA LEU A 122 12.69 30.25 -7.39
C LEU A 122 12.96 29.12 -8.38
N HIS A 123 12.12 28.07 -8.37
CA HIS A 123 12.34 26.89 -9.20
C HIS A 123 11.02 26.25 -9.64
N THR A 124 10.97 25.75 -10.88
CA THR A 124 9.79 25.06 -11.43
C THR A 124 10.18 23.71 -12.01
N ALA A 125 9.52 22.66 -11.52
CA ALA A 125 9.79 21.27 -11.88
C ALA A 125 8.52 20.57 -12.39
N ARG A 126 8.72 19.55 -13.23
CA ARG A 126 7.63 18.70 -13.74
C ARG A 126 7.28 17.55 -12.80
N THR A 127 8.22 17.15 -11.96
CA THR A 127 8.10 16.00 -11.04
C THR A 127 8.57 16.40 -9.64
N LEU A 128 8.09 15.69 -8.63
CA LEU A 128 8.54 15.87 -7.24
C LEU A 128 10.03 15.47 -7.07
N ASP A 129 10.50 14.52 -7.87
CA ASP A 129 11.88 14.01 -7.84
C ASP A 129 12.90 15.13 -8.14
N GLN A 130 12.59 15.99 -9.12
CA GLN A 130 13.41 17.16 -9.43
C GLN A 130 13.42 18.20 -8.30
N LEU A 131 12.31 18.34 -7.57
CA LEU A 131 12.27 19.23 -6.40
C LEU A 131 13.03 18.66 -5.21
N GLU A 132 12.97 17.34 -5.01
CA GLU A 132 13.78 16.66 -4.00
C GLU A 132 15.26 16.84 -4.30
N GLN A 133 15.70 16.62 -5.53
CA GLN A 133 17.08 16.81 -5.94
C GLN A 133 17.59 18.24 -5.72
N TRP A 134 16.77 19.25 -6.01
CA TRP A 134 17.14 20.65 -5.77
C TRP A 134 17.20 21.01 -4.28
N LEU A 135 16.39 20.38 -3.43
CA LEU A 135 16.42 20.60 -1.97
C LEU A 135 17.56 19.87 -1.26
N ASP A 136 18.17 18.88 -1.92
CA ASP A 136 19.31 18.10 -1.43
C ASP A 136 20.67 18.66 -1.93
N GLU A 137 20.67 19.67 -2.81
CA GLU A 137 21.86 20.52 -3.15
C GLU A 137 22.03 21.67 -2.15
#